data_AF-A0A1L5KWP2-F1
#
_entry.id   AF-A0A1L5KWP2-F1
#
_cell.length_a   1.000
_cell.length_b   1.000
_cell.length_c   1.000
_cell.angle_alpha   90.00
_cell.angle_beta   90.00
_cell.angle_gamma   90.00
#
_symmetry.space_group_name_H-M   'P 1'
#
loop_
_entity.id
_entity.type
_entity.pdbx_description
1 polymer ?
#
loop_
_entity_poly.entity_id
_entity_poly.type
_entity_poly.pdbx_seq_one_letter_code
_entity_poly.pdbx_strand_id
1 'polypeptide(L)'
;VCMGGLFVASVLWFEAAASMLEYDKVLALLGNAAPVIALMISMCMRLIPQFLRRGRTVLAVQDAIDVPGRAPADPVRSRLRASSALMGWGMEDSLERADAMRSRGWGAATRRTTYARYRLGRSDVAALVGLALFGAAAVAVAWTATTQYSFYPQLSVPAPWPGYVVYAAWMVLPCALHASDEKRFG
;
A
#
# COMPACT_ATOMS: atom_id res chain seq x y z
N VAL A 1 -27.33 -8.08 9.48
CA VAL A 1 -26.56 -7.22 10.43
C VAL A 1 -25.17 -7.79 10.68
N CYS A 2 -25.01 -9.05 11.12
CA CYS A 2 -23.68 -9.64 11.38
C CYS A 2 -22.72 -9.61 10.17
N MET A 3 -23.16 -10.00 8.96
CA MET A 3 -22.31 -9.95 7.75
C MET A 3 -21.84 -8.53 7.40
N GLY A 4 -22.69 -7.52 7.63
CA GLY A 4 -22.31 -6.12 7.44
C GLY A 4 -21.30 -5.64 8.48
N GLY A 5 -21.46 -6.05 9.75
CA GLY A 5 -20.50 -5.76 10.82
C GLY A 5 -19.12 -6.37 10.55
N LEU A 6 -19.06 -7.60 10.03
CA LEU A 6 -17.80 -8.24 9.65
C LEU A 6 -17.09 -7.48 8.52
N PHE A 7 -17.86 -7.03 7.52
CA PHE A 7 -17.30 -6.26 6.41
C PHE A 7 -16.73 -4.92 6.90
N VAL A 8 -17.48 -4.17 7.70
CA VAL A 8 -17.04 -2.89 8.26
C VAL A 8 -15.80 -3.07 9.14
N ALA A 9 -15.78 -4.07 10.01
CA ALA A 9 -14.62 -4.35 10.86
C ALA A 9 -13.38 -4.74 10.04
N SER A 10 -13.56 -5.48 8.94
CA SER A 10 -12.45 -5.83 8.02
C SER A 10 -11.89 -4.59 7.33
N VAL A 11 -12.77 -3.71 6.83
CA VAL A 11 -12.38 -2.45 6.19
C VAL A 11 -11.64 -1.55 7.19
N LEU A 12 -12.14 -1.41 8.42
CA LEU A 12 -11.48 -0.62 9.48
C LEU A 12 -10.09 -1.18 9.85
N TRP A 13 -9.94 -2.50 9.86
CA TRP A 13 -8.64 -3.14 10.05
C TRP A 13 -7.68 -2.84 8.89
N PHE A 14 -8.16 -2.86 7.64
CA PHE A 14 -7.35 -2.49 6.48
C PHE A 14 -7.00 -1.00 6.46
N GLU A 15 -7.92 -0.13 6.88
CA GLU A 15 -7.72 1.31 6.97
C GLU A 15 -6.71 1.66 8.07
N ALA A 16 -6.84 1.08 9.27
CA ALA A 16 -5.87 1.25 10.35
C ALA A 16 -4.49 0.69 9.97
N ALA A 17 -4.45 -0.43 9.23
CA ALA A 17 -3.19 -0.95 8.69
C ALA A 17 -2.58 0.01 7.65
N ALA A 18 -3.39 0.59 6.77
CA ALA A 18 -2.94 1.53 5.74
C ALA A 18 -2.48 2.88 6.32
N SER A 19 -3.12 3.37 7.38
CA SER A 19 -2.70 4.61 8.06
C SER A 19 -1.39 4.43 8.82
N MET A 20 -1.16 3.25 9.41
CA MET A 20 0.09 2.95 10.11
C MET A 20 1.25 2.60 9.17
N LEU A 21 0.99 1.85 8.08
CA LEU A 21 1.95 1.57 7.01
C LEU A 21 1.95 2.69 5.97
N GLU A 22 2.59 3.80 6.33
CA GLU A 22 2.97 4.81 5.35
C GLU A 22 3.83 4.17 4.24
N TYR A 23 3.63 4.56 2.98
CA TYR A 23 4.30 3.99 1.81
C TYR A 23 5.83 3.91 1.98
N ASP A 24 6.42 4.93 2.60
CA ASP A 24 7.85 4.99 2.89
C ASP A 24 8.33 3.91 3.88
N LYS A 25 7.48 3.49 4.82
CA LYS A 25 7.76 2.41 5.79
C LYS A 25 7.70 1.03 5.13
N VAL A 26 6.69 0.79 4.29
CA VAL A 26 6.57 -0.44 3.49
C VAL A 26 7.79 -0.59 2.59
N LEU A 27 8.17 0.49 1.92
CA LEU A 27 9.31 0.53 1.02
C LEU A 27 10.65 0.37 1.76
N ALA A 28 10.77 0.92 2.97
CA ALA A 28 11.94 0.74 3.81
C ALA A 28 12.08 -0.70 4.34
N LEU A 29 10.97 -1.32 4.75
CA LEU A 29 10.93 -2.73 5.18
C LEU A 29 11.24 -3.67 4.02
N LEU A 30 10.59 -3.48 2.87
CA LEU A 30 10.84 -4.25 1.65
C LEU A 30 12.25 -4.01 1.11
N GLY A 31 12.82 -2.82 1.31
CA GLY A 31 14.18 -2.48 0.92
C GLY A 31 15.25 -3.35 1.59
N ASN A 32 14.96 -3.92 2.77
CA ASN A 32 15.86 -4.85 3.45
C ASN A 32 15.70 -6.31 2.98
N ALA A 33 14.46 -6.74 2.69
CA ALA A 33 14.18 -8.12 2.26
C ALA A 33 14.38 -8.33 0.74
N ALA A 34 14.01 -7.35 -0.07
CA ALA A 34 14.05 -7.37 -1.53
C ALA A 34 14.40 -5.97 -2.09
N PRO A 35 15.67 -5.53 -2.00
CA PRO A 35 16.10 -4.19 -2.38
C PRO A 35 15.81 -3.83 -3.84
N VAL A 36 15.77 -4.82 -4.73
CA VAL A 36 15.49 -4.62 -6.16
C VAL A 36 14.01 -4.25 -6.38
N ILE A 37 13.08 -4.96 -5.73
CA ILE A 37 11.65 -4.70 -5.86
C ILE A 37 11.32 -3.33 -5.27
N ALA A 38 11.85 -3.02 -4.08
CA ALA A 38 11.68 -1.72 -3.45
C ALA A 38 12.26 -0.59 -4.32
N LEU A 39 13.43 -0.80 -4.94
CA LEU A 39 14.00 0.17 -5.88
C LEU A 39 13.08 0.39 -7.08
N MET A 40 12.60 -0.68 -7.74
CA MET A 40 11.72 -0.57 -8.91
C MET A 40 10.45 0.21 -8.57
N ILE A 41 9.81 -0.12 -7.45
CA ILE A 41 8.61 0.57 -6.97
C ILE A 41 8.90 2.06 -6.69
N SER A 42 10.02 2.37 -6.02
CA SER A 42 10.44 3.75 -5.76
C SER A 42 10.64 4.54 -7.05
N MET A 43 11.30 3.92 -8.03
CA MET A 43 11.54 4.53 -9.33
C MET A 43 10.23 4.76 -10.08
N CYS A 44 9.32 3.78 -10.12
CA CYS A 44 8.00 3.92 -10.74
C CYS A 44 7.22 5.10 -10.14
N MET A 45 7.17 5.23 -8.82
CA MET A 45 6.45 6.33 -8.15
C MET A 45 7.05 7.71 -8.46
N ARG A 46 8.37 7.80 -8.69
CA ARG A 46 9.02 9.05 -9.14
C ARG A 46 8.80 9.32 -10.62
N LEU A 47 8.69 8.27 -11.43
CA LEU A 47 8.60 8.35 -12.88
C LEU A 47 7.20 8.81 -13.34
N ILE A 48 6.14 8.40 -12.64
CA ILE A 48 4.75 8.83 -12.92
C ILE A 48 4.60 10.37 -12.95
N PRO A 49 4.92 11.12 -11.87
CA PRO A 49 4.78 12.58 -11.89
C PRO A 49 5.74 13.26 -12.88
N GLN A 50 6.91 12.68 -13.14
CA GLN A 50 7.85 13.20 -14.16
C GLN A 50 7.27 13.09 -15.57
N PHE A 51 6.75 11.92 -15.94
CA PHE A 51 6.13 11.71 -17.25
C PHE A 51 4.89 12.58 -17.45
N LEU A 52 4.07 12.79 -16.41
CA LEU A 52 2.91 13.68 -16.50
C LEU A 52 3.32 15.14 -16.76
N ARG A 53 4.34 15.65 -16.06
CA ARG A 53 4.84 17.01 -16.25
C ARG A 53 5.47 17.20 -17.64
N ARG A 54 6.32 16.25 -18.06
CA ARG A 54 6.95 16.27 -19.39
C ARG A 54 5.92 16.14 -20.50
N GLY A 55 4.94 15.24 -20.35
CA GLY A 55 3.86 15.04 -21.31
C GLY A 55 3.03 16.30 -21.53
N ARG A 56 2.67 17.02 -20.45
CA ARG A 56 1.98 18.32 -20.57
C ARG A 56 2.82 19.35 -21.33
N THR A 57 4.13 19.36 -21.11
CA THR A 57 5.05 20.29 -21.81
C THR A 57 5.10 19.96 -23.30
N VAL A 58 5.20 18.68 -23.67
CA VAL A 58 5.20 18.23 -25.07
C VAL A 58 3.90 18.59 -25.77
N LEU A 59 2.76 18.37 -25.11
CA LEU A 59 1.45 18.74 -25.66
C LEU A 59 1.33 20.26 -25.84
N ALA A 60 1.73 21.05 -24.85
CA ALA A 60 1.70 22.52 -24.95
C ALA A 60 2.57 23.06 -26.11
N VAL A 61 3.73 22.45 -26.36
CA VAL A 61 4.59 22.81 -27.51
C VAL A 61 3.93 22.39 -28.83
N GLN A 62 3.30 21.22 -28.88
CA GLN A 62 2.58 20.78 -30.07
C GLN A 62 1.39 21.69 -30.39
N ASP A 63 0.64 22.13 -29.38
CA ASP A 63 -0.48 23.07 -29.51
C ASP A 63 0.00 24.46 -29.99
N ALA A 64 1.17 24.92 -29.53
CA ALA A 64 1.75 26.21 -29.94
C ALA A 64 2.29 26.22 -31.38
N ILE A 65 2.66 25.05 -31.93
CA ILE A 65 3.12 24.90 -33.31
C ILE A 65 1.94 24.77 -34.29
N ASP A 66 0.75 24.42 -33.79
CA ASP A 66 -0.40 24.20 -34.67
C ASP A 66 -0.88 25.52 -35.29
N VAL A 67 -1.03 25.52 -36.62
CA VAL A 67 -1.30 26.74 -37.40
C VAL A 67 -2.81 27.01 -37.41
N PRO A 68 -3.29 28.19 -36.98
CA PRO A 68 -4.71 28.53 -37.05
C PRO A 68 -5.21 28.48 -38.50
N GLY A 69 -6.22 27.64 -38.78
CA GLY A 69 -6.88 27.56 -40.10
C GLY A 69 -6.53 26.33 -40.96
N ARG A 70 -5.61 25.46 -40.51
CA ARG A 70 -5.38 24.16 -41.16
C ARG A 70 -6.43 23.15 -40.68
N ALA A 71 -6.89 22.25 -41.56
CA ALA A 71 -7.76 21.13 -41.16
C ALA A 71 -7.16 20.41 -39.95
N PRO A 72 -7.95 20.06 -38.93
CA PRO A 72 -7.42 19.55 -37.66
C PRO A 72 -6.48 18.39 -37.94
N ALA A 73 -5.22 18.53 -37.53
CA ALA A 73 -4.25 17.45 -37.63
C ALA A 73 -4.81 16.24 -36.89
N ASP A 74 -4.68 15.05 -37.48
CA ASP A 74 -5.19 13.81 -36.90
C ASP A 74 -4.73 13.69 -35.43
N PRO A 75 -5.66 13.72 -34.45
CA PRO A 75 -5.32 13.68 -33.03
C PRO A 75 -4.62 12.39 -32.64
N VAL A 76 -4.75 11.33 -33.44
CA VAL A 76 -3.99 10.09 -33.26
C VAL A 76 -2.51 10.33 -33.58
N ARG A 77 -2.20 11.05 -34.66
CA ARG A 77 -0.83 11.30 -35.09
C ARG A 77 -0.07 12.24 -34.15
N SER A 78 -0.73 13.25 -33.57
CA SER A 78 -0.11 14.11 -32.55
C SER A 78 0.19 13.34 -31.27
N ARG A 79 -0.74 12.52 -30.79
CA ARG A 79 -0.55 11.63 -29.63
C ARG A 79 0.56 10.62 -29.86
N LEU A 80 0.65 10.02 -31.05
CA LEU A 80 1.73 9.10 -31.42
C LEU A 80 3.10 9.77 -31.40
N ARG A 81 3.19 11.03 -31.85
CA ARG A 81 4.42 11.83 -31.76
C ARG A 81 4.77 12.19 -30.32
N ALA A 82 3.78 12.51 -29.50
CA ALA A 82 4.00 12.77 -28.09
C ALA A 82 4.48 11.49 -27.36
N SER A 83 3.89 10.33 -27.65
CA SER A 83 4.33 9.05 -27.06
C SER A 83 5.72 8.64 -27.52
N SER A 84 6.08 8.83 -28.79
CA SER A 84 7.42 8.49 -29.28
C SER A 84 8.48 9.39 -28.65
N ALA A 85 8.20 10.70 -28.51
CA ALA A 85 9.08 11.63 -27.82
C ALA A 85 9.25 11.28 -26.33
N LEU A 86 8.16 10.94 -25.63
CA LEU A 86 8.20 10.51 -24.24
C LEU A 86 8.94 9.18 -24.06
N MET A 87 8.80 8.26 -25.01
CA MET A 87 9.51 6.98 -24.99
C MET A 87 11.02 7.17 -25.19
N GLY A 88 11.43 8.01 -26.14
CA GLY A 88 12.84 8.37 -26.33
C GLY A 88 13.45 8.97 -25.07
N TRP A 89 12.78 9.97 -24.48
CA TRP A 89 13.18 10.57 -23.21
C TRP A 89 13.25 9.54 -22.06
N GLY A 90 12.25 8.68 -21.95
CA GLY A 90 12.20 7.66 -20.91
C GLY A 90 13.36 6.66 -20.98
N MET A 91 13.77 6.28 -22.20
CA MET A 91 14.90 5.36 -22.41
C MET A 91 16.23 6.02 -22.04
N GLU A 92 16.46 7.26 -22.48
CA GLU A 92 17.70 7.98 -22.19
C GLU A 92 17.86 8.25 -20.69
N ASP A 93 16.80 8.72 -20.04
CA ASP A 93 16.74 8.96 -18.59
C ASP A 93 16.91 7.66 -17.78
N SER A 94 16.51 6.51 -18.34
CA SER A 94 16.75 5.19 -17.72
C SER A 94 18.21 4.76 -17.85
N LEU A 95 18.84 5.00 -19.00
CA LEU A 95 20.26 4.71 -19.24
C LEU A 95 21.16 5.58 -18.35
N GLU A 96 20.92 6.90 -18.32
CA GLU A 96 21.68 7.83 -17.47
C GLU A 96 21.55 7.46 -15.99
N ARG A 97 20.34 7.12 -15.52
CA ARG A 97 20.15 6.68 -14.12
C ARG A 97 20.85 5.36 -13.84
N ALA A 98 20.78 4.39 -14.75
CA ALA A 98 21.46 3.11 -14.57
C ALA A 98 22.98 3.29 -14.49
N ASP A 99 23.55 4.15 -15.33
CA ASP A 99 24.98 4.44 -15.32
C ASP A 99 25.41 5.23 -14.07
N ALA A 100 24.64 6.25 -13.68
CA ALA A 100 24.84 6.98 -12.44
C ALA A 100 24.72 6.07 -11.19
N MET A 101 23.86 5.05 -11.22
CA MET A 101 23.77 4.07 -10.15
C MET A 101 24.98 3.13 -10.14
N ARG A 102 25.41 2.65 -11.30
CA ARG A 102 26.57 1.74 -11.43
C ARG A 102 27.87 2.43 -11.03
N SER A 103 28.07 3.70 -11.41
CA SER A 103 29.24 4.50 -10.99
C SER A 103 29.27 4.76 -9.49
N ARG A 104 28.11 4.85 -8.83
CA ARG A 104 27.99 4.93 -7.36
C ARG A 104 28.14 3.58 -6.64
N GLY A 105 28.52 2.52 -7.35
CA GLY A 105 28.75 1.19 -6.78
C GLY A 105 27.48 0.34 -6.60
N TRP A 106 26.38 0.67 -7.29
CA TRP A 106 25.21 -0.21 -7.32
C TRP A 106 25.58 -1.59 -7.91
N GLY A 107 25.40 -2.66 -7.12
CA GLY A 107 25.75 -4.03 -7.51
C GLY A 107 27.18 -4.47 -7.14
N ALA A 108 27.99 -3.59 -6.55
CA ALA A 108 29.36 -3.94 -6.13
C ALA A 108 29.41 -4.71 -4.78
N ALA A 109 28.43 -4.51 -3.91
CA ALA A 109 28.32 -5.22 -2.63
C ALA A 109 27.13 -6.19 -2.63
N THR A 110 27.34 -7.41 -2.15
CA THR A 110 26.30 -8.44 -2.00
C THR A 110 25.23 -8.05 -0.97
N ARG A 111 25.61 -7.27 0.05
CA ARG A 111 24.70 -6.78 1.08
C ARG A 111 24.71 -5.26 1.11
N ARG A 112 23.51 -4.66 0.99
CA ARG A 112 23.33 -3.21 1.00
C ARG A 112 22.95 -2.73 2.39
N THR A 113 23.53 -1.62 2.83
CA THR A 113 23.20 -1.00 4.12
C THR A 113 22.14 0.09 3.93
N THR A 114 21.06 0.05 4.70
CA THR A 114 19.96 1.03 4.62
C THR A 114 20.27 2.28 5.45
N TYR A 115 20.11 3.46 4.85
CA TYR A 115 20.32 4.75 5.51
C TYR A 115 19.19 5.09 6.50
N ALA A 116 17.94 4.80 6.13
CA ALA A 116 16.77 4.92 7.01
C ALA A 116 16.69 3.70 7.94
N ARG A 117 17.10 3.87 9.20
CA ARG A 117 17.14 2.79 10.19
C ARG A 117 15.86 2.81 11.02
N TYR A 118 14.80 2.14 10.55
CA TYR A 118 13.63 1.85 11.39
C TYR A 118 14.05 0.79 12.42
N ARG A 119 14.14 1.20 13.69
CA ARG A 119 14.44 0.30 14.81
C ARG A 119 13.13 -0.13 15.44
N LEU A 120 12.85 -1.43 15.41
CA LEU A 120 11.73 -2.00 16.17
C LEU A 120 11.97 -1.77 17.66
N GLY A 121 11.08 -1.02 18.29
CA GLY A 121 11.08 -0.84 19.73
C GLY A 121 10.62 -2.10 20.45
N ARG A 122 10.99 -2.25 21.73
CA ARG A 122 10.42 -3.29 22.60
C ARG A 122 8.90 -3.13 22.74
N SER A 123 8.41 -1.89 22.68
CA SER A 123 6.99 -1.55 22.61
C SER A 123 6.30 -2.13 21.38
N ASP A 124 6.95 -2.07 20.22
CA ASP A 124 6.38 -2.52 18.94
C ASP A 124 6.29 -4.04 18.92
N VAL A 125 7.31 -4.71 19.46
CA VAL A 125 7.32 -6.17 19.64
C VAL A 125 6.24 -6.60 20.63
N ALA A 126 6.08 -5.89 21.76
CA ALA A 126 5.02 -6.19 22.73
C ALA A 126 3.63 -6.00 22.12
N ALA A 127 3.42 -4.94 21.33
CA ALA A 127 2.17 -4.71 20.61
C ALA A 127 1.89 -5.81 19.57
N LEU A 128 2.90 -6.22 18.80
CA LEU A 128 2.79 -7.32 17.82
C LEU A 128 2.45 -8.66 18.49
N VAL A 129 3.12 -8.97 19.61
CA VAL A 129 2.86 -10.20 20.37
C VAL A 129 1.47 -10.17 20.98
N GLY A 130 1.05 -9.04 21.56
CA GLY A 130 -0.29 -8.85 22.08
C GLY A 130 -1.35 -9.04 21.00
N LEU A 131 -1.12 -8.48 19.81
CA LEU A 131 -2.00 -8.65 18.66
C LEU A 131 -2.09 -10.10 18.21
N ALA A 132 -0.96 -10.79 18.06
CA ALA A 132 -0.93 -12.19 17.65
C ALA A 132 -1.66 -13.11 18.65
N LEU A 133 -1.44 -12.92 19.95
CA LEU A 133 -2.11 -13.68 21.01
C LEU A 133 -3.62 -13.48 20.99
N PHE A 134 -4.06 -12.24 20.85
CA PHE A 134 -5.47 -11.89 20.92
C PHE A 134 -6.20 -12.30 19.62
N GLY A 135 -5.51 -12.29 18.48
CA GLY A 135 -6.00 -12.88 17.23
C GLY A 135 -6.11 -14.41 17.31
N ALA A 136 -5.11 -15.09 17.88
CA ALA A 136 -5.16 -16.54 18.11
C ALA A 136 -6.30 -16.92 19.06
N ALA A 137 -6.55 -16.12 20.10
CA ALA A 137 -7.69 -16.29 20.98
C ALA A 137 -9.02 -16.12 20.23
N ALA A 138 -9.14 -15.13 19.36
CA ALA A 138 -10.33 -14.93 18.53
C ALA A 138 -10.57 -16.10 17.55
N VAL A 139 -9.51 -16.65 16.95
CA VAL A 139 -9.58 -17.84 16.08
C VAL A 139 -9.98 -19.08 16.87
N ALA A 140 -9.42 -19.29 18.07
CA ALA A 140 -9.80 -20.39 18.94
C ALA A 140 -11.28 -20.32 19.37
N VAL A 141 -11.75 -19.11 19.72
CA VAL A 141 -13.17 -18.86 20.02
C VAL A 141 -14.04 -19.13 18.79
N ALA A 142 -13.66 -18.65 17.61
CA ALA A 142 -14.38 -18.92 16.37
C ALA A 142 -14.44 -20.43 16.06
N TRP A 143 -13.32 -21.15 16.27
CA TRP A 143 -13.25 -22.59 16.07
C TRP A 143 -14.21 -23.34 17.01
N THR A 144 -14.19 -23.02 18.30
CA THR A 144 -15.08 -23.63 19.29
C THR A 144 -16.57 -23.33 19.02
N ALA A 145 -16.89 -22.11 18.58
CA ALA A 145 -18.25 -21.74 18.18
C ALA A 145 -18.71 -22.45 16.90
N THR A 146 -17.79 -22.69 15.94
CA THR A 146 -18.09 -23.41 14.69
C THR A 146 -18.32 -24.90 14.95
N THR A 147 -17.59 -25.51 15.90
CA THR A 147 -17.80 -26.91 16.29
C THR A 147 -19.08 -27.17 17.07
N GLN A 148 -19.69 -26.13 17.67
CA GLN A 148 -20.97 -26.23 18.38
C GLN A 148 -22.18 -25.96 17.46
N TYR A 149 -21.94 -25.50 16.22
CA TYR A 149 -22.99 -25.13 15.27
C TYR A 149 -23.37 -26.34 14.40
N SER A 150 -24.41 -27.06 14.81
CA SER A 150 -25.01 -28.14 14.01
C SER A 150 -26.16 -27.57 13.18
N PHE A 151 -26.00 -27.55 11.85
CA PHE A 151 -26.91 -26.88 10.90
C PHE A 151 -28.29 -27.59 10.74
N TYR A 152 -28.53 -28.74 11.40
CA TYR A 152 -29.79 -29.49 11.34
C TYR A 152 -29.90 -30.45 12.57
N PRO A 153 -31.07 -30.65 13.24
CA PRO A 153 -32.44 -30.27 12.90
C PRO A 153 -33.11 -29.26 13.86
N GLN A 154 -32.37 -28.51 14.67
CA GLN A 154 -32.91 -27.39 15.44
C GLN A 154 -31.90 -26.23 15.43
N LEU A 155 -32.35 -25.01 15.06
CA LEU A 155 -31.61 -23.78 15.28
C LEU A 155 -31.50 -23.57 16.80
N SER A 156 -30.50 -24.20 17.41
CA SER A 156 -30.14 -23.96 18.80
C SER A 156 -29.78 -22.50 18.93
N VAL A 157 -30.58 -21.78 19.71
CA VAL A 157 -30.33 -20.38 20.09
C VAL A 157 -28.91 -20.36 20.66
N PRO A 158 -27.96 -19.60 20.09
CA PRO A 158 -26.60 -19.60 20.57
C PRO A 158 -26.63 -19.19 22.04
N ALA A 159 -26.25 -20.12 22.92
CA ALA A 159 -26.13 -19.83 24.34
C ALA A 159 -25.19 -18.63 24.49
N PRO A 160 -25.53 -17.63 25.32
CA PRO A 160 -24.68 -16.45 25.51
C PRO A 160 -23.38 -16.89 26.18
N TRP A 161 -22.40 -17.25 25.36
CA TRP A 161 -21.11 -17.72 25.80
C TRP A 161 -20.16 -16.52 25.89
N PRO A 162 -19.37 -16.36 26.97
CA PRO A 162 -18.48 -15.22 27.13
C PRO A 162 -17.41 -15.09 26.02
N GLY A 163 -17.23 -16.12 25.19
CA GLY A 163 -16.39 -16.05 23.98
C GLY A 163 -16.82 -14.95 22.98
N TYR A 164 -18.11 -14.65 22.87
CA TYR A 164 -18.57 -13.55 22.00
C TYR A 164 -18.04 -12.18 22.45
N VAL A 165 -17.77 -11.99 23.75
CA VAL A 165 -17.18 -10.76 24.28
C VAL A 165 -15.74 -10.59 23.81
N VAL A 166 -14.97 -11.67 23.70
CA VAL A 166 -13.60 -11.65 23.19
C VAL A 166 -13.59 -11.31 21.70
N TYR A 167 -14.51 -11.88 20.92
CA TYR A 167 -14.67 -11.56 19.50
C TYR A 167 -15.15 -10.11 19.29
N ALA A 168 -16.12 -9.64 20.07
CA ALA A 168 -16.58 -8.26 20.04
C ALA A 168 -15.48 -7.28 20.45
N ALA A 169 -14.68 -7.60 21.48
CA ALA A 169 -13.55 -6.79 21.89
C ALA A 169 -12.48 -6.69 20.79
N TRP A 170 -12.22 -7.78 20.06
CA TRP A 170 -11.33 -7.80 18.91
C TRP A 170 -11.84 -6.93 17.74
N MET A 171 -13.16 -6.92 17.50
CA MET A 171 -13.76 -6.06 16.48
C MET A 171 -13.80 -4.58 16.87
N VAL A 172 -13.90 -4.25 18.15
CA VAL A 172 -13.92 -2.86 18.66
C VAL A 172 -12.51 -2.26 18.78
N LEU A 173 -11.48 -3.10 18.90
CA LEU A 173 -10.08 -2.68 19.01
C LEU A 173 -9.62 -1.69 17.92
N PRO A 174 -9.89 -1.90 16.60
CA PRO A 174 -9.56 -0.90 15.57
C PRO A 174 -10.35 0.41 15.72
N CYS A 175 -11.62 0.38 16.14
CA CYS A 175 -12.40 1.58 16.41
C CYS A 175 -11.83 2.38 17.59
N ALA A 176 -11.40 1.69 18.64
CA ALA A 176 -10.78 2.30 19.80
C ALA A 176 -9.41 2.91 19.47
N LEU A 177 -8.61 2.23 18.64
CA LEU A 177 -7.34 2.76 18.13
C LEU A 177 -7.57 4.01 17.26
N HIS A 178 -8.54 3.97 16.34
CA HIS A 178 -8.88 5.11 15.49
C HIS A 178 -9.34 6.33 16.31
N ALA A 179 -10.23 6.12 17.29
CA ALA A 179 -10.68 7.18 18.18
C ALA A 179 -9.57 7.72 19.11
N SER A 180 -8.56 6.91 19.42
CA SER A 180 -7.41 7.35 20.22
C SER A 180 -6.40 8.19 19.41
N ASP A 181 -6.28 7.90 18.11
CA ASP A 181 -5.41 8.63 17.21
C ASP A 181 -6.00 10.02 16.87
N GLU A 182 -7.32 10.07 16.64
CA GLU A 182 -8.05 11.32 16.41
C GLU A 182 -7.94 12.30 17.59
N LYS A 183 -7.96 11.80 18.84
CA LYS A 183 -7.77 12.62 20.05
C LYS A 183 -6.34 13.10 20.28
N ARG A 184 -5.35 12.49 19.63
CA ARG A 184 -3.94 12.83 19.81
C ARG A 184 -3.45 13.84 18.76
N PHE A 185 -4.14 13.91 17.62
CA PHE A 185 -3.76 14.76 16.48
C PHE A 185 -4.80 15.83 16.09
N GLY A 186 -5.96 15.88 16.75
CA GLY A 186 -6.93 16.99 16.69
C GLY A 186 -6.82 17.91 17.90
#